data_AF-A0A2H1WCQ5-F1
#
_entry.id   AF-A0A2H1WCQ5-F1
#
_cell.length_a   1.000
_cell.length_b   1.000
_cell.length_c   1.000
_cell.angle_alpha   90.00
_cell.angle_beta   90.00
_cell.angle_gamma   90.00
#
_symmetry.space_group_name_H-M   'P 1'
#
loop_
_entity.id
_entity.type
_entity.pdbx_description
1 polymer ?
#
loop_
_entity_poly.entity_id
_entity_poly.type
_entity_poly.pdbx_seq_one_letter_code
_entity_poly.pdbx_strand_id
1 'polypeptide(L)' 'MSRQPQYTNREYYEMVRVYLLSNESLLAARRLYERESIPRMRAQGILNPTVPTRRTILAANQRLLDHGQFTTPNHAQ' A
#
# COMPACT_ATOMS: atom_id res chain seq x y z
N MET A 1 4.16 -0.89 22.61
CA MET A 1 3.66 -0.19 21.41
C MET A 1 4.16 -0.93 20.18
N SER A 2 3.29 -1.61 19.44
CA SER A 2 3.66 -2.31 18.21
C SER A 2 4.01 -1.27 17.14
N ARG A 3 5.28 -1.23 16.71
CA ARG A 3 5.73 -0.36 15.62
C ARG A 3 4.92 -0.73 14.38
N GLN A 4 4.12 0.20 13.85
CA GLN A 4 3.43 -0.04 12.59
C GLN A 4 4.50 -0.29 11.51
N PRO A 5 4.34 -1.30 10.64
CA PRO A 5 5.28 -1.50 9.54
C PRO A 5 5.34 -0.22 8.71
N GLN A 6 6.55 0.26 8.45
CA GLN A 6 6.76 1.41 7.58
C GLN A 6 6.76 0.90 6.14
N TYR A 7 5.82 1.38 5.34
CA TYR A 7 5.71 1.05 3.92
C TYR A 7 6.30 2.18 3.08
N THR A 8 6.82 1.83 1.92
CA THR A 8 7.27 2.80 0.91
C THR A 8 6.07 3.46 0.20
N ASN A 9 6.29 4.61 -0.44
CA ASN A 9 5.25 5.24 -1.29
C ASN A 9 4.74 4.30 -2.39
N ARG A 10 5.60 3.41 -2.91
CA ARG A 10 5.21 2.44 -3.92
C ARG A 10 4.28 1.37 -3.36
N GLU A 11 4.56 0.87 -2.16
CA GLU A 11 3.67 -0.06 -1.47
C GLU A 11 2.33 0.59 -1.14
N TYR A 12 2.31 1.83 -0.64
CA TYR A 12 1.07 2.56 -0.41
C TYR A 12 0.26 2.78 -1.68
N TYR A 13 0.92 3.14 -2.79
CA TYR A 13 0.28 3.22 -4.09
C TYR A 13 -0.37 1.89 -4.50
N GLU A 14 0.35 0.77 -4.37
CA GLU A 14 -0.20 -0.55 -4.71
C GLU A 14 -1.39 -0.90 -3.82
N MET A 15 -1.41 -0.52 -2.55
CA MET A 15 -2.56 -0.72 -1.65
C MET A 15 -3.81 -0.02 -2.16
N VAL A 16 -3.68 1.26 -2.54
CA VAL A 16 -4.81 2.03 -3.09
C VAL A 16 -5.26 1.46 -4.43
N ARG A 17 -4.30 1.15 -5.32
CA ARG A 17 -4.59 0.58 -6.65
C ARG A 17 -5.43 -0.69 -6.54
N VAL A 18 -5.01 -1.67 -5.73
CA VAL A 18 -5.74 -2.93 -5.62
C VAL A 18 -7.06 -2.78 -4.86
N TYR A 19 -7.17 -1.81 -3.95
CA TYR A 19 -8.44 -1.48 -3.30
C TYR A 19 -9.48 -1.03 -4.31
N LEU A 20 -9.12 -0.08 -5.18
CA LEU A 20 -10.01 0.42 -6.24
C LEU A 20 -10.34 -0.67 -7.28
N LEU A 21 -9.35 -1.43 -7.75
CA LEU A 21 -9.57 -2.54 -8.70
C LEU A 21 -10.45 -3.66 -8.15
N SER A 22 -10.54 -3.78 -6.83
CA SER A 22 -11.35 -4.79 -6.15
C SER A 22 -12.77 -4.31 -5.82
N ASN A 23 -13.21 -3.19 -6.40
CA ASN A 23 -14.47 -2.52 -6.05
C ASN A 23 -14.57 -2.28 -4.53
N GLU A 24 -13.50 -1.78 -3.94
CA GLU A 24 -13.42 -1.42 -2.51
C GLU A 24 -13.60 -2.59 -1.53
N SER A 25 -13.45 -3.83 -2.01
CA SER A 25 -13.49 -5.02 -1.17
C SER A 25 -12.12 -5.30 -0.53
N LEU A 26 -11.96 -5.00 0.77
CA LEU A 26 -10.69 -5.20 1.49
C LEU A 26 -10.16 -6.64 1.44
N LEU A 27 -11.05 -7.64 1.39
CA LEU A 27 -10.64 -9.04 1.28
C LEU A 27 -10.07 -9.35 -0.11
N ALA A 28 -10.75 -8.90 -1.16
CA ALA A 28 -10.29 -9.09 -2.54
C ALA A 28 -9.03 -8.25 -2.82
N ALA A 29 -8.98 -7.00 -2.35
CA ALA A 29 -7.82 -6.13 -2.40
C ALA A 29 -6.57 -6.80 -1.83
N ARG A 30 -6.68 -7.39 -0.62
CA ARG A 30 -5.54 -8.08 0.01
C ARG A 30 -5.08 -9.28 -0.82
N ARG A 31 -6.02 -10.09 -1.33
CA ARG A 31 -5.69 -11.23 -2.20
C ARG A 31 -5.01 -10.77 -3.49
N LEU A 32 -5.48 -9.68 -4.09
CA LEU A 32 -4.93 -9.10 -5.31
C LEU A 32 -3.54 -8.51 -5.06
N TYR A 33 -3.32 -7.82 -3.95
CA TYR A 33 -2.00 -7.31 -3.55
C TYR A 33 -0.97 -8.44 -3.46
N GLU A 34 -1.36 -9.52 -2.78
CA GLU A 34 -0.51 -10.68 -2.55
C GLU A 34 -0.17 -11.40 -3.87
N ARG A 35 -1.15 -11.54 -4.77
CA ARG A 35 -1.00 -12.26 -6.04
C ARG A 35 -0.35 -11.45 -7.16
N GLU A 36 -0.56 -10.13 -7.21
CA GLU A 36 -0.11 -9.29 -8.33
C GLU A 36 0.90 -8.22 -7.92
N SER A 37 0.62 -7.46 -6.86
CA SER A 37 1.47 -6.33 -6.46
C SER A 37 2.82 -6.80 -5.92
N ILE A 38 2.85 -7.84 -5.09
CA ILE A 38 4.11 -8.38 -4.55
C ILE A 38 5.05 -8.87 -5.67
N PRO A 39 4.63 -9.75 -6.61
CA PRO A 39 5.49 -10.16 -7.71
C PRO A 39 5.96 -8.97 -8.56
N ARG A 40 5.06 -8.02 -8.86
CA ARG A 40 5.38 -6.82 -9.63
C ARG A 40 6.43 -5.95 -8.94
N MET A 41 6.28 -5.71 -7.64
CA MET A 41 7.23 -4.90 -6.86
C MET A 41 8.60 -5.58 -6.75
N ARG A 42 8.63 -6.90 -6.57
CA ARG A 42 9.89 -7.67 -6.58
C ARG A 42 10.60 -7.56 -7.93
N ALA A 43 9.88 -7.66 -9.04
CA ALA A 43 10.42 -7.47 -10.39
C ALA A 43 10.95 -6.04 -10.63
N GLN A 44 10.46 -5.05 -9.86
CA GLN A 44 10.92 -3.66 -9.89
C GLN A 44 12.07 -3.37 -8.91
N GLY A 45 12.59 -4.38 -8.21
CA GLY A 45 13.71 -4.22 -7.29
C GLY A 45 13.35 -3.80 -5.86
N ILE A 46 12.06 -3.77 -5.49
CA ILE A 46 11.66 -3.60 -4.09
C ILE A 46 11.93 -4.91 -3.35
N LEU A 47 12.91 -4.86 -2.46
CA LEU A 47 13.31 -6.01 -1.64
C LEU A 47 12.31 -6.19 -0.50
N ASN A 48 11.81 -7.42 -0.34
CA ASN A 48 10.94 -7.83 0.77
C ASN A 48 9.62 -7.02 0.95
N PRO A 49 8.80 -6.80 -0.10
CA PRO A 49 7.49 -6.18 0.07
C PRO A 49 6.63 -7.03 1.01
N THR A 50 5.97 -6.39 1.97
CA THR A 50 5.15 -7.08 2.96
C THR A 50 3.69 -7.14 2.55
N VAL A 51 2.98 -8.20 2.92
CA VAL A 51 1.53 -8.28 2.70
C VAL A 51 0.84 -7.37 3.72
N PRO A 52 0.12 -6.31 3.29
CA PRO A 52 -0.56 -5.42 4.21
C PRO A 52 -1.77 -6.10 4.86
N THR A 53 -2.12 -5.62 6.05
CA THR A 53 -3.41 -5.98 6.66
C THR A 53 -4.55 -5.24 5.96
N ARG A 54 -5.78 -5.74 6.11
CA ARG A 54 -6.99 -5.05 5.63
C ARG A 54 -7.10 -3.63 6.21
N ARG A 55 -6.76 -3.46 7.49
CA ARG A 55 -6.74 -2.15 8.16
C ARG A 55 -5.70 -1.21 7.55
N THR A 56 -4.53 -1.75 7.20
CA THR A 56 -3.46 -0.98 6.55
C THR A 56 -3.88 -0.48 5.17
N ILE A 57 -4.52 -1.32 4.36
CA ILE A 57 -5.05 -0.95 3.03
C ILE A 57 -6.05 0.20 3.17
N LEU A 58 -7.02 0.06 4.08
CA LEU A 58 -8.03 1.11 4.32
C LEU A 58 -7.37 2.42 4.79
N ALA A 59 -6.41 2.34 5.72
CA ALA A 59 -5.70 3.52 6.22
C ALA A 59 -4.85 4.21 5.12
N ALA A 60 -4.26 3.45 4.20
CA ALA A 60 -3.53 4.00 3.06
C ALA A 60 -4.47 4.79 2.13
N ASN A 61 -5.65 4.24 1.84
CA ASN A 61 -6.66 4.93 1.05
C ASN A 61 -7.14 6.22 1.74
N GLN A 62 -7.45 6.15 3.04
CA GLN A 62 -7.89 7.32 3.80
C GLN A 62 -6.81 8.42 3.84
N ARG A 63 -5.54 8.06 4.04
CA ARG A 63 -4.44 9.03 3.99
C ARG A 63 -4.34 9.76 2.65
N LEU A 64 -4.57 9.06 1.54
CA LEU A 64 -4.56 9.69 0.22
C LEU A 64 -5.68 10.72 0.11
N LEU A 65 -6.88 10.42 0.61
CA LEU A 65 -8.01 11.34 0.62
C LEU A 65 -7.77 12.55 1.52
N ASP A 66 -7.22 12.33 2.72
CA ASP A 66 -7.04 13.37 3.72
C ASP A 66 -5.89 14.33 3.38
N HIS A 67 -4.82 13.82 2.76
CA HIS A 67 -3.57 14.58 2.59
C HIS A 67 -3.10 14.72 1.15
N GLY A 68 -3.67 14.00 0.19
CA GLY A 68 -3.19 13.97 -1.20
C GLY A 68 -1.82 13.32 -1.40
N GLN A 69 -1.21 12.78 -0.34
CA GLN A 69 0.12 12.15 -0.36
C GLN A 69 0.27 11.10 0.74
N PHE A 70 1.15 10.11 0.53
CA PHE A 70 1.38 9.03 1.48
C PHE A 70 2.52 9.32 2.48
N THR A 71 3.67 9.77 1.98
CA THR A 71 4.79 10.30 2.77
C THR A 71 5.41 11.49 2.05
N THR A 72 5.76 12.53 2.81
CA THR A 72 6.50 13.69 2.30
C THR A 72 7.97 13.30 2.15
N PRO A 73 8.58 13.42 0.96
CA PRO A 73 10.00 13.16 0.80
C PRO A 73 10.85 14.18 1.59
N ASN A 74 11.98 13.76 2.16
CA ASN A 74 12.86 14.64 2.94
C ASN A 74 13.41 15.84 2.15
N HIS A 75 13.46 15.77 0.82
CA HIS A 75 13.92 16.87 -0.05
C HIS A 75 12.82 17.89 -0.37
N ALA A 76 11.59 17.64 0.07
CA ALA A 76 10.46 18.56 -0.07
C ALA A 76 10.17 19.35 1.23
N GLN A 77 11.03 19.18 2.26
CA GLN A 77 10.98 19.95 3.51
C GLN A 77 11.88 21.17 3.45
#